data_AF-A0A380BK10-F1
#
_entry.id   AF-A0A380BK10-F1
#
_cell.length_a   1.000
_cell.length_b   1.000
_cell.length_c   1.000
_cell.angle_alpha   90.00
_cell.angle_beta   90.00
_cell.angle_gamma   90.00
#
_symmetry.space_group_name_H-M   'P 1'
#
loop_
_entity.id
_entity.type
_entity.pdbx_description
1 polymer ?
#
loop_
_entity_poly.entity_id
_entity_poly.type
_entity_poly.pdbx_seq_one_letter_code
_entity_poly.pdbx_strand_id
1 'polypeptide(L)'
;MRATGDNQITSKLFRTDIRRNDFIKEFEKVFQIKMDDFLSEYEYDEIDEFPVEMEDSGIMIGFIAETNKTPAQIAYIDLDVHNYPQHTDSLVKQIPLDSDFGKSAYIEQHLVPFTYLRIYYSLYDQNKVDRIIFQFEDLRYELSLNKETVICRVRICFSENESNINMSTYYLFDNA
;
A
#
# COMPACT_ATOMS: atom_id res chain seq x y z
N MET A 1 -20.64 -15.34 2.64
CA MET A 1 -20.84 -13.87 2.67
C MET A 1 -20.23 -13.37 3.97
N ARG A 2 -18.97 -12.91 3.95
CA ARG A 2 -18.39 -12.14 5.06
C ARG A 2 -18.63 -10.68 4.74
N ALA A 3 -19.02 -9.91 5.75
CA ALA A 3 -19.30 -8.48 5.64
C ALA A 3 -18.13 -7.80 4.93
N THR A 4 -18.41 -7.01 3.90
CA THR A 4 -17.50 -5.98 3.41
C THR A 4 -17.14 -5.12 4.61
N GLY A 5 -15.95 -5.35 5.16
CA GLY A 5 -15.54 -4.83 6.45
C GLY A 5 -15.55 -3.32 6.41
N ASP A 6 -16.10 -2.70 7.45
CA ASP A 6 -16.16 -1.25 7.58
C ASP A 6 -14.75 -0.60 7.65
N ASN A 7 -13.69 -1.39 7.80
CA ASN A 7 -12.32 -0.93 8.06
C ASN A 7 -11.38 -1.13 6.85
N GLN A 8 -11.91 -1.03 5.63
CA GLN A 8 -11.11 -1.19 4.42
C GLN A 8 -10.38 0.10 4.01
N ILE A 9 -9.15 -0.04 3.50
CA ILE A 9 -8.37 1.05 2.91
C ILE A 9 -9.01 1.43 1.57
N THR A 10 -9.78 2.52 1.57
CA THR A 10 -10.44 3.04 0.36
C THR A 10 -9.69 4.23 -0.23
N SER A 11 -10.09 4.65 -1.43
CA SER A 11 -9.51 5.82 -2.11
C SER A 11 -9.66 7.13 -1.31
N LYS A 12 -10.56 7.20 -0.32
CA LYS A 12 -10.77 8.35 0.56
C LYS A 12 -9.56 8.68 1.45
N LEU A 13 -8.71 7.69 1.73
CA LEU A 13 -7.50 7.89 2.52
C LEU A 13 -6.36 8.55 1.73
N PHE A 14 -6.50 8.73 0.42
CA PHE A 14 -5.43 9.29 -0.41
C PHE A 14 -5.81 10.67 -0.93
N ARG A 15 -4.80 11.51 -1.18
CA ARG A 15 -4.95 12.89 -1.72
C ARG A 15 -5.96 13.77 -0.98
N THR A 16 -6.21 13.47 0.28
CA THR A 16 -7.12 14.21 1.13
C THR A 16 -6.32 14.84 2.26
N ASP A 17 -6.58 16.11 2.54
CA ASP A 17 -5.93 16.84 3.63
C ASP A 17 -6.16 16.09 4.95
N ILE A 18 -5.05 15.65 5.57
CA ILE A 18 -5.06 14.79 6.75
C ILE A 18 -5.65 15.46 8.00
N ARG A 19 -5.81 16.79 7.97
CA ARG A 19 -6.39 17.59 9.06
C ARG A 19 -7.92 17.66 8.99
N ARG A 20 -8.55 17.14 7.94
CA ARG A 20 -10.00 17.17 7.82
C ARG A 20 -10.67 16.16 8.76
N ASN A 21 -11.75 16.58 9.40
CA ASN A 21 -12.51 15.73 10.34
C ASN A 21 -13.07 14.45 9.71
N ASP A 22 -13.46 14.48 8.43
CA ASP A 22 -13.94 13.29 7.74
C ASP A 22 -12.81 12.32 7.40
N PHE A 23 -11.64 12.85 7.05
CA PHE A 23 -10.43 12.06 6.88
C PHE A 23 -10.00 11.37 8.17
N ILE A 24 -9.87 12.13 9.27
CA ILE A 24 -9.47 11.61 10.57
C ILE A 24 -10.38 10.45 10.98
N LYS A 25 -11.70 10.63 10.86
CA LYS A 25 -12.67 9.55 11.17
C LYS A 25 -12.46 8.29 10.33
N GLU A 26 -12.17 8.42 9.05
CA GLU A 26 -11.91 7.28 8.17
C GLU A 26 -10.58 6.61 8.54
N PHE A 27 -9.54 7.39 8.79
CA PHE A 27 -8.22 6.91 9.20
C PHE A 27 -8.30 6.11 10.50
N GLU A 28 -8.90 6.69 11.55
CA GLU A 28 -9.03 6.05 12.86
C GLU A 28 -9.91 4.79 12.79
N LYS A 29 -10.90 4.77 11.90
CA LYS A 29 -11.73 3.59 11.64
C LYS A 29 -10.92 2.47 10.98
N VAL A 30 -10.08 2.78 10.01
CA VAL A 30 -9.29 1.77 9.29
C VAL A 30 -8.16 1.22 10.16
N PHE A 31 -7.38 2.11 10.79
CA PHE A 31 -6.16 1.75 11.50
C PHE A 31 -6.35 1.54 13.00
N GLN A 32 -7.52 1.88 13.56
CA GLN A 32 -7.83 1.72 14.99
C GLN A 32 -6.83 2.43 15.92
N ILE A 33 -6.18 3.50 15.42
CA ILE A 33 -5.29 4.41 16.14
C ILE A 33 -5.76 5.85 15.91
N LYS A 34 -5.56 6.74 16.89
CA LYS A 34 -5.84 8.16 16.68
C LYS A 34 -4.80 8.79 15.77
N MET A 35 -5.22 9.76 14.95
CA MET A 35 -4.28 10.51 14.10
C MET A 35 -3.22 11.24 14.93
N ASP A 36 -3.63 11.87 16.04
CA ASP A 36 -2.73 12.63 16.91
C ASP A 36 -1.68 11.72 17.59
N ASP A 37 -2.06 10.48 17.91
CA ASP A 37 -1.12 9.49 18.48
C ASP A 37 -0.18 8.96 17.40
N PHE A 38 -0.67 8.78 16.17
CA PHE A 38 0.13 8.32 15.04
C PHE A 38 1.20 9.33 14.60
N LEU A 39 0.87 10.63 14.63
CA LEU A 39 1.77 11.70 14.22
C LEU A 39 2.47 12.40 15.41
N SER A 40 2.42 11.83 16.62
CA SER A 40 2.88 12.53 17.82
C SER A 40 4.37 12.89 17.81
N GLU A 41 5.17 12.16 17.04
CA GLU A 41 6.62 12.34 16.94
C GLU A 41 7.05 13.20 15.75
N TYR A 42 6.11 13.69 14.94
CA TYR A 42 6.41 14.38 13.70
C TYR A 42 5.79 15.78 13.65
N GLU A 43 6.58 16.75 13.21
CA GLU A 43 6.05 18.03 12.75
C GLU A 43 5.48 17.87 11.33
N TYR A 44 4.39 18.58 11.02
CA TYR A 44 3.67 18.41 9.74
C TYR A 44 4.53 18.76 8.51
N ASP A 45 5.56 19.58 8.68
CA ASP A 45 6.51 19.96 7.64
C ASP A 45 7.68 18.97 7.48
N GLU A 46 7.76 17.92 8.30
CA GLU A 46 8.80 16.87 8.22
C GLU A 46 8.25 15.49 7.80
N ILE A 47 6.92 15.28 7.83
CA ILE A 47 6.29 13.96 7.55
C ILE A 47 6.40 13.50 6.09
N ASP A 48 6.86 14.33 5.17
CA ASP A 48 7.05 13.99 3.76
C ASP A 48 8.48 13.53 3.43
N GLU A 49 9.43 13.64 4.36
CA GLU A 49 10.82 13.21 4.15
C GLU A 49 10.96 11.68 4.18
N PHE A 50 10.29 11.05 5.14
CA PHE A 50 10.33 9.61 5.37
C PHE A 50 8.91 9.10 5.63
N PRO A 51 8.57 7.87 5.20
CA PRO A 51 7.29 7.31 5.58
C PRO A 51 7.27 7.05 7.09
N VAL A 52 6.10 7.25 7.68
CA VAL A 52 5.88 7.02 9.10
C VAL A 52 5.48 5.57 9.30
N GLU A 53 6.25 4.82 10.08
CA GLU A 53 5.92 3.45 10.49
C GLU A 53 5.00 3.50 11.71
N MET A 54 3.93 2.71 11.67
CA MET A 54 3.13 2.43 12.86
C MET A 54 3.84 1.31 13.64
N GLU A 55 4.40 1.64 14.80
CA GLU A 55 5.20 0.71 15.62
C GLU A 55 4.51 -0.65 15.84
N ASP A 56 5.29 -1.73 15.73
CA ASP A 56 4.87 -3.13 15.92
C ASP A 56 3.63 -3.57 15.13
N SER A 57 3.27 -2.80 14.10
CA SER A 57 2.08 -3.09 13.30
C SER A 57 2.42 -3.63 11.92
N GLY A 58 3.60 -3.38 11.34
CA GLY A 58 3.86 -3.74 9.93
C GLY A 58 3.05 -2.91 8.93
N ILE A 59 2.69 -1.68 9.32
CA ILE A 59 2.04 -0.68 8.46
C ILE A 59 2.94 0.55 8.38
N MET A 60 3.16 1.04 7.17
CA MET A 60 3.96 2.23 6.90
C MET A 60 3.21 3.16 5.95
N ILE A 61 3.18 4.44 6.26
CA ILE A 61 2.39 5.45 5.52
C ILE A 61 3.34 6.51 4.98
N GLY A 62 3.39 6.63 3.65
CA GLY A 62 4.14 7.69 2.99
C GLY A 62 3.25 8.87 2.64
N PHE A 63 3.79 10.08 2.78
CA PHE A 63 3.08 11.33 2.50
C PHE A 63 3.54 11.96 1.18
N ILE A 64 2.65 12.75 0.57
CA ILE A 64 2.97 13.63 -0.54
C ILE A 64 3.71 14.83 0.02
N ALA A 65 4.73 15.32 -0.71
CA ALA A 65 5.48 16.50 -0.34
C ALA A 65 4.57 17.68 0.04
N GLU A 66 4.70 18.18 1.27
CA GLU A 66 3.94 19.35 1.68
C GLU A 66 4.48 20.56 0.93
N THR A 67 3.56 21.42 0.47
CA THR A 67 3.94 22.70 -0.11
C THR A 67 3.10 23.79 0.51
N ASN A 68 3.53 25.04 0.38
CA ASN A 68 2.74 26.21 0.76
C ASN A 68 1.31 26.27 0.17
N LYS A 69 0.99 25.41 -0.80
CA LYS A 69 -0.31 25.36 -1.49
C LYS A 69 -1.07 24.04 -1.28
N THR A 70 -0.39 22.97 -0.90
CA THR A 70 -0.97 21.63 -0.79
C THR A 70 -0.64 21.11 0.59
N PRO A 71 -1.66 20.91 1.44
CA PRO A 71 -1.43 20.35 2.76
C PRO A 71 -0.97 18.90 2.67
N ALA A 72 -0.39 18.40 3.75
CA ALA A 72 -0.03 17.00 3.88
C ALA A 72 -1.18 16.05 3.51
N GLN A 73 -0.85 15.02 2.74
CA GLN A 73 -1.76 14.02 2.18
C GLN A 73 -1.04 12.67 2.14
N ILE A 74 -1.76 11.58 2.39
CA ILE A 74 -1.18 10.24 2.20
C ILE A 74 -0.96 9.99 0.70
N ALA A 75 0.27 9.62 0.36
CA ALA A 75 0.69 9.17 -0.96
C ALA A 75 0.45 7.67 -1.13
N TYR A 76 0.85 6.87 -0.13
CA TYR A 76 0.71 5.42 -0.15
C TYR A 76 0.63 4.84 1.26
N ILE A 77 0.07 3.64 1.34
CA ILE A 77 0.09 2.78 2.53
C ILE A 77 0.79 1.49 2.13
N ASP A 78 1.78 1.05 2.90
CA ASP A 78 2.59 -0.14 2.67
C ASP A 78 2.38 -1.12 3.83
N LEU A 79 2.04 -2.36 3.50
CA LEU A 79 1.67 -3.41 4.45
C LEU A 79 2.68 -4.56 4.36
N ASP A 80 3.28 -4.93 5.49
CA ASP A 80 4.07 -6.15 5.65
C ASP A 80 3.15 -7.36 5.84
N VAL A 81 2.64 -7.89 4.73
CA VAL A 81 1.74 -9.05 4.74
C VAL A 81 2.46 -10.38 4.96
N HIS A 82 3.81 -10.38 4.96
CA HIS A 82 4.58 -11.58 5.30
C HIS A 82 4.55 -11.84 6.80
N ASN A 83 4.88 -10.82 7.59
CA ASN A 83 4.90 -10.92 9.04
C ASN A 83 3.50 -10.68 9.65
N TYR A 84 2.65 -9.90 8.98
CA TYR A 84 1.31 -9.53 9.44
C TYR A 84 0.23 -9.83 8.39
N PRO A 85 -0.03 -11.12 8.07
CA PRO A 85 -0.96 -11.52 7.00
C PRO A 85 -2.40 -11.02 7.23
N GLN A 86 -2.80 -10.77 8.48
CA GLN A 86 -4.10 -10.21 8.85
C GLN A 86 -4.40 -8.85 8.19
N HIS A 87 -3.38 -8.09 7.79
CA HIS A 87 -3.60 -6.80 7.13
C HIS A 87 -4.27 -6.93 5.77
N THR A 88 -4.26 -8.11 5.17
CA THR A 88 -5.02 -8.35 3.95
C THR A 88 -6.53 -8.19 4.13
N ASP A 89 -7.05 -8.29 5.37
CA ASP A 89 -8.46 -8.04 5.68
C ASP A 89 -8.84 -6.54 5.54
N SER A 90 -7.87 -5.63 5.66
CA SER A 90 -8.05 -4.20 5.43
C SER A 90 -8.09 -3.83 3.94
N LEU A 91 -7.77 -4.76 3.04
CA LEU A 91 -7.80 -4.50 1.60
C LEU A 91 -9.24 -4.55 1.10
N VAL A 92 -9.61 -3.57 0.26
CA VAL A 92 -10.87 -3.65 -0.51
C VAL A 92 -10.88 -4.90 -1.39
N LYS A 93 -9.72 -5.26 -1.94
CA LYS A 93 -9.54 -6.47 -2.73
C LYS A 93 -8.64 -7.50 -2.03
N GLN A 94 -9.19 -8.69 -1.87
CA GLN A 94 -8.47 -9.87 -1.40
C GLN A 94 -7.41 -10.32 -2.41
N ILE A 95 -6.20 -10.55 -1.88
CA ILE A 95 -5.02 -10.99 -2.64
C ILE A 95 -4.66 -12.39 -2.14
N PRO A 96 -4.47 -13.38 -3.04
CA PRO A 96 -4.20 -14.74 -2.60
C PRO A 96 -2.72 -14.89 -2.20
N LEU A 97 -2.40 -14.59 -0.94
CA LEU A 97 -1.01 -14.58 -0.44
C LEU A 97 -0.28 -15.93 -0.60
N ASP A 98 -1.00 -17.05 -0.49
CA ASP A 98 -0.45 -18.40 -0.54
C ASP A 98 -0.18 -18.91 -1.98
N SER A 99 -0.49 -18.11 -3.00
CA SER A 99 -0.24 -18.49 -4.39
C SER A 99 1.23 -18.38 -4.75
N ASP A 100 1.74 -19.37 -5.48
CA ASP A 100 3.06 -19.32 -6.12
C ASP A 100 3.02 -18.33 -7.29
N PHE A 101 3.36 -17.07 -7.02
CA PHE A 101 3.52 -16.02 -8.03
C PHE A 101 4.85 -16.11 -8.78
N GLY A 102 5.62 -17.20 -8.63
CA GLY A 102 6.85 -17.44 -9.39
C GLY A 102 6.62 -17.71 -10.87
N LYS A 103 5.38 -18.00 -11.29
CA LYS A 103 5.04 -18.25 -12.71
C LYS A 103 3.96 -17.30 -13.18
N SER A 104 4.24 -16.58 -14.27
CA SER A 104 3.33 -15.62 -14.92
C SER A 104 1.93 -16.19 -15.19
N ALA A 105 1.82 -17.45 -15.58
CA ALA A 105 0.53 -18.10 -15.83
C ALA A 105 -0.40 -18.11 -14.60
N TYR A 106 0.14 -18.27 -13.39
CA TYR A 106 -0.65 -18.21 -12.16
C TYR A 106 -1.05 -16.77 -11.80
N ILE A 107 -0.16 -15.81 -12.07
CA ILE A 107 -0.44 -14.39 -11.90
C ILE A 107 -1.60 -13.97 -12.78
N GLU A 108 -1.53 -14.32 -14.06
CA GLU A 108 -2.57 -14.01 -15.03
C GLU A 108 -3.89 -14.68 -14.62
N GLN A 109 -3.90 -15.95 -14.25
CA GLN A 109 -5.14 -16.61 -13.83
C GLN A 109 -5.84 -15.90 -12.66
N HIS A 110 -5.10 -15.41 -11.67
CA HIS A 110 -5.67 -14.79 -10.47
C HIS A 110 -5.91 -13.28 -10.62
N LEU A 111 -5.14 -12.59 -11.47
CA LEU A 111 -5.13 -11.14 -11.58
C LEU A 111 -5.59 -10.59 -12.94
N VAL A 112 -5.87 -11.43 -13.95
CA VAL A 112 -6.51 -11.03 -15.21
C VAL A 112 -7.83 -10.27 -15.05
N PRO A 113 -8.69 -10.48 -14.04
CA PRO A 113 -9.89 -9.65 -13.91
C PRO A 113 -9.61 -8.18 -13.56
N PHE A 114 -8.36 -7.81 -13.26
CA PHE A 114 -7.98 -6.44 -12.95
C PHE A 114 -7.50 -5.67 -14.17
N THR A 115 -7.68 -4.35 -14.12
CA THR A 115 -7.17 -3.45 -15.15
C THR A 115 -5.71 -3.11 -14.88
N TYR A 116 -4.99 -2.74 -15.94
CA TYR A 116 -3.59 -2.29 -15.87
C TYR A 116 -2.63 -3.29 -15.19
N LEU A 117 -2.88 -4.60 -15.31
CA LEU A 117 -1.97 -5.65 -14.83
C LEU A 117 -0.61 -5.53 -15.52
N ARG A 118 0.46 -5.45 -14.73
CA ARG A 118 1.85 -5.39 -15.16
C ARG A 118 2.69 -6.30 -14.27
N ILE A 119 3.56 -7.08 -14.89
CA ILE A 119 4.47 -8.00 -14.21
C ILE A 119 5.88 -7.55 -14.52
N TYR A 120 6.63 -7.21 -13.48
CA TYR A 120 8.03 -6.80 -13.58
C TYR A 120 8.90 -7.97 -13.13
N TYR A 121 9.90 -8.28 -13.95
CA TYR A 121 10.86 -9.34 -13.69
C TYR A 121 12.16 -8.75 -13.16
N SER A 122 12.91 -9.55 -12.41
CA SER A 122 14.22 -9.15 -11.92
C SER A 122 15.16 -8.82 -13.08
N LEU A 123 15.95 -7.75 -12.92
CA LEU A 123 17.01 -7.41 -13.88
C LEU A 123 18.11 -8.47 -13.96
N TYR A 124 18.25 -9.29 -12.92
CA TYR A 124 19.31 -10.31 -12.80
C TYR A 124 18.82 -11.72 -13.12
N ASP A 125 17.50 -11.96 -13.09
CA ASP A 125 16.88 -13.23 -13.46
C ASP A 125 15.49 -12.98 -14.09
N GLN A 126 15.42 -13.11 -15.42
CA GLN A 126 14.19 -12.86 -16.18
C GLN A 126 13.09 -13.88 -15.91
N ASN A 127 13.38 -15.01 -15.26
CA ASN A 127 12.37 -15.98 -14.84
C ASN A 127 11.78 -15.65 -13.47
N LYS A 128 12.38 -14.69 -12.74
CA LYS A 128 11.95 -14.30 -11.41
C LYS A 128 11.08 -13.05 -11.48
N VAL A 129 9.83 -13.18 -11.05
CA VAL A 129 8.94 -12.03 -10.84
C VAL A 129 9.42 -11.26 -9.62
N ASP A 130 9.58 -9.95 -9.78
CA ASP A 130 10.04 -9.02 -8.74
C ASP A 130 8.88 -8.21 -8.17
N ARG A 131 8.02 -7.70 -9.05
CA ARG A 131 6.87 -6.88 -8.68
C ARG A 131 5.68 -7.14 -9.59
N ILE A 132 4.48 -7.07 -9.02
CA ILE A 132 3.22 -7.12 -9.76
C ILE A 132 2.45 -5.85 -9.46
N ILE A 133 1.91 -5.21 -10.49
CA ILE A 133 1.09 -4.01 -10.34
C ILE A 133 -0.25 -4.24 -11.03
N PHE A 134 -1.34 -3.88 -10.38
CA PHE A 134 -2.67 -3.88 -10.98
C PHE A 134 -3.55 -2.81 -10.36
N GLN A 135 -4.67 -2.52 -11.01
CA GLN A 135 -5.66 -1.57 -10.53
C GLN A 135 -6.97 -2.27 -10.16
N PHE A 136 -7.58 -1.81 -9.06
CA PHE A 136 -8.93 -2.14 -8.68
C PHE A 136 -9.64 -0.86 -8.25
N GLU A 137 -10.74 -0.50 -8.93
CA GLU A 137 -11.43 0.79 -8.75
C GLU A 137 -10.44 1.96 -8.90
N ASP A 138 -10.41 2.88 -7.93
CA ASP A 138 -9.51 4.04 -7.90
C ASP A 138 -8.16 3.74 -7.22
N LEU A 139 -7.88 2.47 -6.90
CA LEU A 139 -6.66 2.06 -6.18
C LEU A 139 -5.71 1.30 -7.08
N ARG A 140 -4.42 1.60 -6.93
CA ARG A 140 -3.30 0.85 -7.50
C ARG A 140 -2.66 0.00 -6.41
N TYR A 141 -2.49 -1.28 -6.71
CA TYR A 141 -1.84 -2.26 -5.86
C TYR A 141 -0.45 -2.57 -6.43
N GLU A 142 0.58 -2.49 -5.61
CA GLU A 142 1.95 -2.92 -5.93
C GLU A 142 2.34 -4.05 -4.97
N LEU A 143 2.56 -5.24 -5.53
CA LEU A 143 2.92 -6.44 -4.78
C LEU A 143 4.41 -6.69 -4.93
N SER A 144 5.13 -6.75 -3.81
CA SER A 144 6.53 -7.20 -3.80
C SER A 144 6.61 -8.67 -3.44
N LEU A 145 7.50 -9.40 -4.12
CA LEU A 145 7.72 -10.82 -3.87
C LEU A 145 9.04 -11.05 -3.15
N ASN A 146 9.06 -12.02 -2.24
CA ASN A 146 10.29 -12.48 -1.60
C ASN A 146 11.10 -13.42 -2.53
N LYS A 147 12.20 -13.98 -2.02
CA LYS A 147 13.04 -14.93 -2.77
C LYS A 147 12.32 -16.25 -3.11
N GLU A 148 11.29 -16.58 -2.36
CA GLU A 148 10.45 -17.78 -2.53
C GLU A 148 9.22 -17.51 -3.41
N THR A 149 9.15 -16.33 -4.05
CA THR A 149 8.07 -15.90 -4.94
C THR A 149 6.69 -15.78 -4.27
N VAL A 150 6.70 -15.61 -2.94
CA VAL A 150 5.53 -15.32 -2.13
C VAL A 150 5.39 -13.80 -1.98
N ILE A 151 4.16 -13.30 -1.98
CA ILE A 151 3.89 -11.88 -1.74
C ILE A 151 4.30 -11.56 -0.30
N CYS A 152 5.24 -10.64 -0.13
CA CYS A 152 5.67 -10.20 1.19
C CYS A 152 5.16 -8.81 1.57
N ARG A 153 4.92 -7.95 0.58
CA ARG A 153 4.43 -6.59 0.81
C ARG A 153 3.35 -6.20 -0.16
N VAL A 154 2.38 -5.44 0.34
CA VAL A 154 1.32 -4.82 -0.46
C VAL A 154 1.36 -3.32 -0.23
N ARG A 155 1.73 -2.58 -1.27
CA ARG A 155 1.62 -1.12 -1.29
C ARG A 155 0.38 -0.70 -2.06
N ILE A 156 -0.37 0.24 -1.49
CA ILE A 156 -1.63 0.76 -2.02
C ILE A 156 -1.48 2.26 -2.18
N CYS A 157 -1.89 2.78 -3.33
CA CYS A 157 -1.98 4.21 -3.57
C CYS A 157 -3.17 4.53 -4.48
N PHE A 158 -3.47 5.82 -4.62
CA PHE A 158 -4.48 6.26 -5.58
C PHE A 158 -4.00 6.01 -7.01
N SER A 159 -4.85 5.45 -7.87
CA SER A 159 -4.51 5.18 -9.26
C SER A 159 -4.38 6.49 -10.06
N GLU A 160 -3.24 6.70 -10.71
CA GLU A 160 -3.01 7.79 -11.67
C GLU A 160 -2.97 7.23 -13.07
N ASN A 161 -3.65 7.91 -14.00
CA ASN A 161 -3.73 7.49 -15.40
C ASN A 161 -2.43 7.65 -16.21
N GLU A 162 -1.32 8.17 -15.65
CA GLU A 162 -0.17 8.56 -16.49
C GLU A 162 1.24 8.15 -16.03
N SER A 163 1.47 7.65 -14.82
CA SER A 163 2.83 7.28 -14.40
C SER A 163 3.11 5.77 -14.49
N ASN A 164 3.95 5.41 -15.45
CA ASN A 164 4.32 4.02 -15.72
C ASN A 164 5.24 3.39 -14.67
N ILE A 165 5.84 4.19 -13.78
CA ILE A 165 6.73 3.74 -12.71
C ILE A 165 6.62 4.75 -11.56
N ASN A 166 6.17 4.29 -10.39
CA ASN A 166 6.37 5.08 -9.18
C ASN A 166 7.83 4.89 -8.75
N MET A 167 8.67 5.91 -8.95
CA MET A 167 10.10 5.86 -8.59
C MET A 167 10.35 6.10 -7.09
N SER A 168 9.30 6.20 -6.27
CA SER A 168 9.45 6.34 -4.82
C SER A 168 10.24 5.15 -4.25
N THR A 169 11.21 5.49 -3.40
CA THR A 169 12.01 4.53 -2.65
C THR A 169 11.10 3.58 -1.86
N TYR A 170 11.48 2.31 -1.84
CA TYR A 170 10.89 1.33 -0.94
C TYR A 170 11.70 1.31 0.34
N TYR A 171 11.13 1.85 1.41
CA TYR A 171 11.73 1.85 2.74
C TYR A 171 11.55 0.47 3.37
N LEU A 172 12.55 0.02 4.12
CA LEU A 172 12.46 -1.20 4.93
C LEU A 172 11.67 -0.87 6.20
N PHE A 173 10.91 -1.84 6.71
CA PHE A 173 10.37 -1.75 8.05
C PHE A 173 11.52 -1.90 9.04
N ASP A 174 11.49 -1.17 10.15
CA ASP A 174 12.57 -1.18 11.16
C ASP A 174 12.69 -2.54 11.87
N ASN A 175 11.69 -3.40 11.71
CA ASN A 175 11.59 -4.73 12.30
C ASN A 175 12.24 -5.86 11.47
N ALA A 176 13.07 -5.55 10.47
CA ALA A 176 13.73 -6.52 9.58
C ALA A 176 15.08 -7.06 10.09
#